data_AF-A0AAD9UDJ0-F1
#
_entry.id   AF-A0AAD9UDJ0-F1
#
_cell.length_a   1.000
_cell.length_b   1.000
_cell.length_c   1.000
_cell.angle_alpha   90.00
_cell.angle_beta   90.00
_cell.angle_gamma   90.00
#
_symmetry.space_group_name_H-M   'P 1'
#
loop_
_entity.id
_entity.type
_entity.pdbx_description
1 polymer ?
#
loop_
_entity_poly.entity_id
_entity_poly.type
_entity_poly.pdbx_seq_one_letter_code
_entity_poly.pdbx_strand_id
1 'polypeptide(L)'
;MKTCTMDSGLNIVECLQNTSKGRLSYDRNWCNERLETLEECTSPPKLPYMSPVKQQQISPNEHNLNRSNATLGWSSRESSCDIPLHLSDLHNSSSHNSSNVGESLQTSRRTSLENFNSSQSPTLVETHSKIFCIEEKNVHAVERQWSLIAQSSFSERERVFTRHAEAVQEEADRQQLNLRKLEEEDAIKALRKAHSQELAMSEDMKQKHLKLKEHHRQYAKRLGEKMQEADEKRLAELEREKQRREEFERLIDNMVAAQSELAILQQQVADLLNSCLRPLNLTENMRNCTGLMGQIHAKATTIIDEVRRSGVIGSRLQDVSDLCENGRNLLSIVENQVGE
;
A
#
# COMPACT_ATOMS: atom_id res chain seq x y z
N MET A 1 36.84 -6.10 -1.24
CA MET A 1 35.61 -5.37 -1.61
C MET A 1 35.78 -4.88 -3.04
N LYS A 2 35.10 -5.50 -4.02
CA LYS A 2 35.13 -5.05 -5.41
C LYS A 2 33.95 -4.10 -5.62
N THR A 3 34.22 -2.85 -5.95
CA THR A 3 33.21 -1.85 -6.29
C THR A 3 32.80 -2.04 -7.75
N CYS A 4 31.54 -2.37 -7.99
CA CYS A 4 30.92 -2.33 -9.32
C CYS A 4 30.66 -0.87 -9.69
N THR A 5 31.40 -0.37 -10.68
CA THR A 5 31.07 0.84 -11.43
C THR A 5 29.79 0.61 -12.21
N MET A 6 28.77 1.41 -11.91
CA MET A 6 27.49 1.45 -12.61
C MET A 6 27.69 2.19 -13.92
N ASP A 7 27.79 1.44 -15.02
CA ASP A 7 27.69 1.99 -16.35
C ASP A 7 26.51 1.33 -17.08
N SER A 8 25.63 2.18 -17.59
CA SER A 8 24.62 1.92 -18.63
C SER A 8 23.79 0.60 -18.56
N GLY A 9 22.57 0.71 -18.01
CA GLY A 9 21.37 0.06 -18.57
C GLY A 9 21.26 -1.46 -18.60
N LEU A 10 22.11 -2.22 -17.90
CA LEU A 10 22.06 -3.68 -17.87
C LEU A 10 21.45 -4.23 -16.57
N ASN A 11 20.23 -4.73 -16.73
CA ASN A 11 19.55 -5.77 -15.95
C ASN A 11 19.84 -5.82 -14.43
N ILE A 12 19.17 -4.96 -13.67
CA ILE A 12 19.16 -4.94 -12.19
C ILE A 12 18.90 -6.33 -11.59
N VAL A 13 18.10 -7.17 -12.26
CA VAL A 13 17.82 -8.55 -11.84
C VAL A 13 19.08 -9.41 -11.80
N GLU A 14 19.96 -9.26 -12.78
CA GLU A 14 21.24 -10.00 -12.87
C GLU A 14 22.24 -9.50 -11.81
N CYS A 15 22.24 -8.19 -11.53
CA CYS A 15 23.01 -7.63 -10.43
C CYS A 15 22.52 -8.16 -9.06
N LEU A 16 21.20 -8.24 -8.85
CA LEU A 16 20.63 -8.76 -7.61
C LEU A 16 20.96 -10.25 -7.41
N GLN A 17 20.86 -11.08 -8.45
CA GLN A 17 21.20 -12.51 -8.37
C GLN A 17 22.66 -12.77 -7.97
N ASN A 18 23.57 -11.86 -8.29
CA ASN A 18 25.00 -11.97 -7.98
C ASN A 18 25.37 -11.38 -6.60
N THR A 19 24.42 -10.83 -5.85
CA THR A 19 24.65 -10.42 -4.46
C THR A 19 24.32 -11.54 -3.48
N SER A 20 25.03 -11.57 -2.35
CA SER A 20 24.80 -12.55 -1.27
C SER A 20 23.37 -12.50 -0.70
N LYS A 21 22.65 -11.40 -0.88
CA LYS A 21 21.24 -11.24 -0.46
C LYS A 21 20.22 -11.62 -1.55
N GLY A 22 20.61 -11.67 -2.82
CA GLY A 22 19.70 -12.03 -3.91
C GLY A 22 19.83 -13.47 -4.38
N ARG A 23 20.84 -14.21 -3.90
CA ARG A 23 20.97 -15.65 -4.11
C ARG A 23 20.23 -16.41 -3.00
N LEU A 24 18.93 -16.65 -3.20
CA LEU A 24 18.17 -17.59 -2.36
C LEU A 24 18.70 -19.01 -2.63
N SER A 25 19.52 -19.54 -1.72
CA SER A 25 19.89 -20.95 -1.72
C SER A 25 18.83 -21.74 -0.97
N TYR A 26 17.99 -22.46 -1.71
CA TYR A 26 17.12 -23.46 -1.11
C TYR A 26 17.95 -24.71 -0.84
N ASP A 27 18.03 -25.12 0.42
CA ASP A 27 18.62 -26.42 0.75
C ASP A 27 17.71 -27.52 0.18
N ARG A 28 18.30 -28.42 -0.61
CA ARG A 28 17.56 -29.52 -1.24
C ARG A 28 17.04 -30.53 -0.20
N ASN A 29 17.61 -30.50 1.00
CA ASN A 29 17.23 -31.34 2.12
C ASN A 29 16.15 -30.70 3.02
N TRP A 30 15.76 -29.44 2.77
CA TRP A 30 14.79 -28.73 3.63
C TRP A 30 13.41 -29.41 3.68
N CYS A 31 13.01 -30.10 2.61
CA CYS A 31 11.73 -30.81 2.55
C CYS A 31 11.68 -32.02 3.48
N ASN A 32 12.83 -32.61 3.84
CA ASN A 32 12.85 -33.87 4.59
C ASN A 32 12.89 -33.66 6.11
N GLU A 33 13.37 -32.50 6.59
CA GLU A 33 13.53 -32.23 8.03
C GLU A 33 12.34 -31.45 8.65
N ARG A 34 11.44 -30.89 7.83
CA ARG A 34 10.30 -30.05 8.29
C ARG A 34 8.97 -30.34 7.59
N LEU A 35 8.64 -31.61 7.39
CA LEU A 35 7.31 -32.01 6.91
C LEU A 35 6.18 -31.43 7.78
N GLU A 36 6.37 -31.34 9.10
CA GLU A 36 5.40 -30.74 10.03
C GLU A 36 5.20 -29.23 9.80
N THR A 37 6.18 -28.50 9.25
CA THR A 37 6.05 -27.05 8.96
C THR A 37 5.36 -26.79 7.61
N LEU A 38 5.39 -27.76 6.69
CA LEU A 38 4.68 -27.68 5.40
C LEU A 38 3.19 -28.04 5.53
N GLU A 39 2.79 -28.69 6.62
CA GLU A 39 1.38 -29.00 6.91
C GLU A 39 0.54 -27.73 7.18
N GLU A 40 1.17 -26.64 7.66
CA GLU A 40 0.50 -25.34 7.75
C GLU A 40 0.21 -24.73 6.37
N CYS A 41 1.02 -25.05 5.35
CA CYS A 41 0.86 -24.54 3.98
C CYS A 41 -0.17 -25.33 3.16
N THR A 42 -0.50 -26.56 3.55
CA THR A 42 -1.59 -27.35 2.95
C THR A 42 -2.94 -27.04 3.58
N SER A 43 -2.96 -26.44 4.78
CA SER A 43 -4.19 -25.99 5.42
C SER A 43 -4.72 -24.71 4.76
N PRO A 44 -6.03 -24.60 4.46
CA PRO A 44 -6.60 -23.37 3.96
C PRO A 44 -6.44 -22.26 5.01
N PRO A 45 -6.15 -21.01 4.60
CA PRO A 45 -5.98 -19.91 5.53
C PRO A 45 -7.21 -19.76 6.43
N LYS A 46 -6.99 -19.71 7.74
CA LYS A 46 -8.06 -19.50 8.72
C LYS A 46 -8.62 -18.09 8.56
N LEU A 47 -9.69 -17.97 7.79
CA LEU A 47 -10.42 -16.71 7.67
C LEU A 47 -11.18 -16.45 8.98
N PRO A 48 -11.10 -15.23 9.55
CA PRO A 48 -11.98 -14.86 10.65
C PRO A 48 -13.44 -14.98 10.19
N TYR A 49 -14.30 -15.49 11.07
CA TYR A 49 -15.72 -15.76 10.80
C TYR A 49 -16.43 -14.47 10.35
N MET A 50 -16.47 -14.25 9.04
CA MET A 50 -17.33 -13.25 8.43
C MET A 50 -18.73 -13.85 8.41
N SER A 51 -19.65 -13.22 9.16
CA SER A 51 -21.06 -13.61 9.17
C SER A 51 -21.59 -13.73 7.74
N PRO A 52 -22.54 -14.62 7.44
CA PRO A 52 -23.07 -14.79 6.09
C PRO A 52 -23.73 -13.50 5.63
N VAL A 53 -22.98 -12.69 4.87
CA VAL A 53 -23.54 -11.63 4.04
C VAL A 53 -24.41 -12.36 3.04
N LYS A 54 -25.73 -12.14 3.14
CA LYS A 54 -26.72 -12.65 2.18
C LYS A 54 -26.18 -12.42 0.77
N GLN A 55 -25.97 -13.49 0.02
CA GLN A 55 -25.69 -13.41 -1.41
C GLN A 55 -26.87 -12.70 -2.07
N GLN A 56 -26.76 -11.39 -2.28
CA GLN A 56 -27.55 -10.71 -3.29
C GLN A 56 -27.04 -11.26 -4.63
N GLN A 57 -27.81 -12.18 -5.21
CA GLN A 57 -27.70 -12.51 -6.63
C GLN A 57 -27.87 -11.21 -7.40
N ILE A 58 -26.77 -10.66 -7.91
CA ILE A 58 -26.81 -9.58 -8.88
C ILE A 58 -27.13 -10.25 -10.22
N SER A 59 -28.41 -10.27 -10.57
CA SER A 59 -28.85 -10.53 -11.94
C SER A 59 -28.42 -9.36 -12.83
N PRO A 60 -27.83 -9.60 -14.00
CA PRO A 60 -27.37 -8.53 -14.88
C PRO A 60 -28.53 -8.08 -15.76
N ASN A 61 -29.41 -7.22 -15.25
CA ASN A 61 -30.05 -6.23 -16.11
C ASN A 61 -30.81 -5.14 -15.33
N GLU A 62 -30.55 -3.92 -15.78
CA GLU A 62 -31.40 -2.73 -15.72
C GLU A 62 -31.49 -1.87 -14.43
N HIS A 63 -31.14 -0.61 -14.68
CA HIS A 63 -31.55 0.65 -14.04
C HIS A 63 -30.85 1.18 -12.77
N ASN A 64 -30.05 2.21 -13.04
CA ASN A 64 -30.19 3.60 -12.55
C ASN A 64 -30.42 3.87 -11.05
N LEU A 65 -29.59 4.82 -10.57
CA LEU A 65 -29.88 5.78 -9.49
C LEU A 65 -30.22 5.18 -8.12
N ASN A 66 -29.21 4.99 -7.27
CA ASN A 66 -29.13 5.87 -6.10
C ASN A 66 -27.80 5.80 -5.34
N ARG A 67 -27.41 6.99 -4.94
CA ARG A 67 -26.39 7.39 -3.97
C ARG A 67 -26.49 6.57 -2.67
N SER A 68 -25.37 6.01 -2.23
CA SER A 68 -25.11 5.74 -0.81
C SER A 68 -23.61 5.71 -0.57
N ASN A 69 -23.13 6.76 0.09
CA ASN A 69 -21.77 6.87 0.59
C ASN A 69 -21.49 5.75 1.60
N ALA A 70 -20.54 4.87 1.31
CA ALA A 70 -19.92 4.01 2.32
C ALA A 70 -18.44 4.40 2.41
N THR A 71 -18.16 5.27 3.37
CA THR A 71 -16.82 5.68 3.77
C THR A 71 -16.17 4.49 4.48
N LEU A 72 -15.38 3.69 3.78
CA LEU A 72 -14.47 2.73 4.41
C LEU A 72 -13.12 3.41 4.62
N GLY A 73 -12.95 3.93 5.85
CA GLY A 73 -11.67 4.42 6.33
C GLY A 73 -10.70 3.26 6.54
N TRP A 74 -9.67 3.18 5.71
CA TRP A 74 -8.47 2.42 6.03
C TRP A 74 -7.48 3.35 6.74
N SER A 75 -7.55 3.34 8.07
CA SER A 75 -6.42 3.77 8.90
C SER A 75 -5.44 2.60 8.96
N SER A 76 -4.34 2.76 8.23
CA SER A 76 -3.15 1.92 8.34
C SER A 76 -2.51 2.19 9.70
N ARG A 77 -2.79 1.33 10.69
CA ARG A 77 -2.00 1.27 11.92
C ARG A 77 -0.89 0.24 11.72
N GLU A 78 0.33 0.73 11.69
CA GLU A 78 1.55 -0.05 11.89
C GLU A 78 1.46 -0.74 13.26
N SER A 79 1.33 -2.07 13.25
CA SER A 79 1.38 -2.90 14.44
C SER A 79 2.79 -3.44 14.58
N SER A 80 3.60 -2.76 15.40
CA SER A 80 4.82 -3.32 15.97
C SER A 80 4.49 -4.56 16.79
N CYS A 81 5.27 -5.61 16.60
CA CYS A 81 5.20 -6.85 17.35
C CYS A 81 5.56 -6.61 18.81
N ASP A 82 4.70 -7.04 19.74
CA ASP A 82 5.10 -7.33 21.12
C ASP A 82 4.67 -8.76 21.48
N ILE A 83 5.66 -9.56 21.85
CA ILE A 83 5.54 -10.95 22.31
C ILE A 83 5.26 -10.92 23.81
N PRO A 84 4.30 -11.70 24.34
CA PRO A 84 4.06 -11.77 25.78
C PRO A 84 4.99 -12.80 26.43
N LEU A 85 5.75 -12.38 27.45
CA LEU A 85 6.32 -13.29 28.43
C LEU A 85 5.65 -13.07 29.78
N HIS A 86 4.90 -14.10 30.15
CA HIS A 86 4.23 -14.31 31.41
C HIS A 86 5.26 -14.86 32.40
N LEU A 87 5.45 -14.23 33.56
CA LEU A 87 5.88 -14.91 34.78
C LEU A 87 5.39 -14.14 36.00
N SER A 88 4.62 -14.87 36.80
CA SER A 88 3.97 -14.52 38.04
C SER A 88 5.00 -14.33 39.17
N ASP A 89 4.71 -13.45 40.14
CA ASP A 89 4.35 -13.87 41.51
C ASP A 89 4.50 -12.72 42.54
N LEU A 90 3.39 -12.45 43.23
CA LEU A 90 3.21 -12.33 44.68
C LEU A 90 4.30 -11.58 45.50
N HIS A 91 3.91 -10.52 46.21
CA HIS A 91 3.56 -10.60 47.65
C HIS A 91 3.16 -9.23 48.25
N ASN A 92 1.95 -9.21 48.82
CA ASN A 92 1.53 -8.62 50.10
C ASN A 92 1.92 -7.21 50.56
N SER A 93 0.83 -6.50 50.91
CA SER A 93 0.55 -5.81 52.19
C SER A 93 1.36 -4.56 52.55
N SER A 94 0.66 -3.44 52.77
CA SER A 94 0.26 -3.03 54.13
C SER A 94 -0.18 -1.58 54.16
N SER A 95 -1.28 -1.36 54.87
CA SER A 95 -1.84 -0.08 55.28
C SER A 95 -0.96 0.64 56.33
N HIS A 96 -1.32 1.91 56.53
CA HIS A 96 -1.23 2.71 57.77
C HIS A 96 0.05 3.49 58.16
N ASN A 97 -0.20 4.81 58.26
CA ASN A 97 0.13 5.73 59.36
C ASN A 97 1.58 6.25 59.53
N SER A 98 1.76 7.58 59.44
CA SER A 98 1.78 8.51 60.61
C SER A 98 2.71 9.72 60.42
N SER A 99 2.15 10.90 60.75
CA SER A 99 2.72 12.11 61.40
C SER A 99 1.77 13.27 61.03
N ASN A 100 0.88 13.85 61.84
CA ASN A 100 0.81 14.12 63.29
C ASN A 100 2.05 14.89 63.80
N VAL A 101 2.01 16.05 64.45
CA VAL A 101 0.99 17.01 64.94
C VAL A 101 1.74 18.34 65.13
N GLY A 102 1.10 19.50 64.92
CA GLY A 102 0.86 20.45 66.03
C GLY A 102 1.66 21.73 65.88
N GLU A 103 1.36 22.85 66.53
CA GLU A 103 0.19 23.33 67.26
C GLU A 103 0.49 24.83 67.51
N SER A 104 -0.57 25.62 67.59
CA SER A 104 -0.59 26.99 68.11
C SER A 104 0.25 27.17 69.36
N LEU A 105 0.91 28.32 69.54
CA LEU A 105 1.07 28.93 70.87
C LEU A 105 1.47 30.42 70.78
N GLN A 106 0.55 31.24 71.30
CA GLN A 106 0.77 32.62 71.73
C GLN A 106 1.78 32.66 72.88
N THR A 107 2.75 33.57 72.83
CA THR A 107 3.61 33.90 73.98
C THR A 107 3.22 35.25 74.55
N SER A 108 2.38 35.20 75.58
CA SER A 108 2.27 36.22 76.63
C SER A 108 3.45 36.08 77.57
N ARG A 109 4.25 37.12 77.75
CA ARG A 109 5.32 37.17 78.77
C ARG A 109 5.03 38.32 79.73
N ARG A 110 4.21 38.02 80.75
CA ARG A 110 4.20 38.73 82.03
C ARG A 110 5.42 38.29 82.82
N THR A 111 6.23 39.23 83.27
CA THR A 111 7.13 39.03 84.42
C THR A 111 6.67 39.91 85.56
N SER A 112 6.12 39.24 86.56
CA SER A 112 5.93 39.69 87.93
C SER A 112 7.30 40.03 88.53
N LEU A 113 7.40 41.19 89.19
CA LEU A 113 8.38 41.36 90.27
C LEU A 113 7.65 41.96 91.47
N GLU A 114 8.00 41.39 92.61
CA GLU A 114 7.23 41.30 93.82
C GLU A 114 7.24 42.58 94.66
N ASN A 115 6.18 42.66 95.46
CA ASN A 115 6.00 43.49 96.62
C ASN A 115 7.21 43.48 97.56
N PHE A 116 7.65 44.66 97.98
CA PHE A 116 8.22 44.85 99.31
C PHE A 116 7.40 45.90 100.05
N ASN A 117 6.55 45.40 100.95
CA ASN A 117 5.97 46.17 102.04
C ASN A 117 7.05 46.39 103.10
N SER A 118 7.29 47.63 103.50
CA SER A 118 7.82 47.91 104.84
C SER A 118 7.10 49.13 105.41
N SER A 119 6.21 48.85 106.36
CA SER A 119 5.60 49.84 107.24
C SER A 119 6.63 50.37 108.22
N GLN A 120 6.73 51.67 108.38
CA GLN A 120 6.74 52.33 109.69
C GLN A 120 6.52 53.85 109.51
N SER A 121 5.78 54.39 110.46
CA SER A 121 5.02 55.64 110.43
C SER A 121 5.82 56.84 110.99
N PRO A 122 5.20 57.99 111.32
CA PRO A 122 5.32 59.21 110.54
C PRO A 122 5.97 60.36 111.34
N THR A 123 6.72 61.28 110.71
CA THR A 123 6.86 62.63 111.28
C THR A 123 7.34 63.65 110.24
N LEU A 124 6.63 64.78 110.19
CA LEU A 124 7.11 66.15 109.94
C LEU A 124 8.28 66.32 108.93
N VAL A 125 8.02 66.93 107.77
CA VAL A 125 8.53 68.28 107.41
C VAL A 125 7.80 68.74 106.14
N GLU A 126 6.83 69.61 106.38
CA GLU A 126 6.19 70.51 105.44
C GLU A 126 7.24 71.51 104.93
N THR A 127 7.73 71.38 103.68
CA THR A 127 8.37 72.46 102.86
C THR A 127 8.96 72.02 101.51
N HIS A 128 9.00 70.73 101.12
CA HIS A 128 9.58 70.30 99.83
C HIS A 128 8.58 70.18 98.65
N SER A 129 7.29 70.44 98.87
CA SER A 129 6.23 70.12 97.91
C SER A 129 6.18 71.02 96.66
N LYS A 130 6.88 72.16 96.63
CA LYS A 130 6.89 73.06 95.46
C LYS A 130 8.01 72.77 94.46
N ILE A 131 9.14 72.21 94.89
CA ILE A 131 10.29 71.93 94.01
C ILE A 131 10.06 70.65 93.22
N PHE A 132 9.54 69.60 93.87
CA PHE A 132 9.17 68.34 93.21
C PHE A 132 8.09 68.53 92.13
N CYS A 133 7.08 69.37 92.39
CA CYS A 133 6.05 69.69 91.39
C CYS A 133 6.55 70.52 90.20
N ILE A 134 7.70 71.20 90.30
CA ILE A 134 8.31 71.93 89.16
C ILE A 134 9.14 70.97 88.31
N GLU A 135 9.90 70.08 88.94
CA GLU A 135 10.67 69.04 88.23
C GLU A 135 9.74 68.04 87.51
N GLU A 136 8.65 67.60 88.15
CA GLU A 136 7.65 66.71 87.56
C GLU A 136 6.92 67.36 86.37
N LYS A 137 6.61 68.67 86.46
CA LYS A 137 6.02 69.43 85.34
C LYS A 137 6.99 69.58 84.16
N ASN A 138 8.28 69.74 84.42
CA ASN A 138 9.31 69.83 83.39
C ASN A 138 9.58 68.46 82.73
N VAL A 139 9.61 67.38 83.50
CA VAL A 139 9.70 66.00 82.98
C VAL A 139 8.50 65.69 82.09
N HIS A 140 7.27 65.98 82.54
CA HIS A 140 6.07 65.79 81.71
C HIS A 140 5.99 66.70 80.49
N ALA A 141 6.65 67.86 80.49
CA ALA A 141 6.76 68.72 79.31
C ALA A 141 7.73 68.12 78.29
N VAL A 142 8.87 67.60 78.75
CA VAL A 142 9.86 66.90 77.91
C VAL A 142 9.29 65.60 77.34
N GLU A 143 8.58 64.79 78.13
CA GLU A 143 7.90 63.57 77.67
C GLU A 143 6.83 63.87 76.60
N ARG A 144 6.04 64.94 76.78
CA ARG A 144 5.08 65.39 75.77
C ARG A 144 5.76 65.85 74.49
N GLN A 145 6.89 66.56 74.59
CA GLN A 145 7.67 66.98 73.43
C GLN A 145 8.24 65.77 72.67
N TRP A 146 8.81 64.79 73.38
CA TRP A 146 9.30 63.55 72.77
C TRP A 146 8.18 62.71 72.16
N SER A 147 6.99 62.69 72.79
CA SER A 147 5.82 62.01 72.24
C SER A 147 5.33 62.66 70.94
N LEU A 148 5.32 63.99 70.87
CA LEU A 148 4.98 64.72 69.64
C LEU A 148 6.01 64.49 68.53
N ILE A 149 7.31 64.46 68.87
CA ILE A 149 8.38 64.13 67.92
C ILE A 149 8.25 62.68 67.43
N ALA A 150 7.95 61.74 68.32
CA ALA A 150 7.72 60.34 67.95
C ALA A 150 6.49 60.21 67.03
N GLN A 151 5.37 60.88 67.35
CA GLN A 151 4.15 60.86 66.56
C GLN A 151 4.34 61.45 65.16
N SER A 152 5.03 62.59 65.05
CA SER A 152 5.35 63.20 63.75
C SER A 152 6.31 62.34 62.92
N SER A 153 7.31 61.72 63.54
CA SER A 153 8.22 60.80 62.84
C SER A 153 7.51 59.52 62.36
N PHE A 154 6.55 59.02 63.15
CA PHE A 154 5.72 57.87 62.78
C PHE A 154 4.81 58.22 61.61
N SER A 155 4.15 59.38 61.67
CA SER A 155 3.27 59.86 60.59
C SER A 155 4.02 60.09 59.27
N GLU A 156 5.24 60.64 59.32
CA GLU A 156 6.06 60.79 58.11
C GLU A 156 6.52 59.43 57.56
N ARG A 157 6.90 58.48 58.43
CA ARG A 157 7.27 57.12 58.01
C ARG A 157 6.09 56.37 57.39
N GLU A 158 4.91 56.50 57.98
CA GLU A 158 3.67 55.95 57.44
C GLU A 158 3.37 56.56 56.06
N ARG A 159 3.45 57.89 55.91
CA ARG A 159 3.24 58.57 54.63
C ARG A 159 4.22 58.12 53.55
N VAL A 160 5.51 57.94 53.89
CA VAL A 160 6.52 57.42 52.96
C VAL A 160 6.24 55.96 52.59
N PHE A 161 5.85 55.14 53.57
CA PHE A 161 5.51 53.74 53.33
C PHE A 161 4.27 53.61 52.43
N THR A 162 3.21 54.39 52.67
CA THR A 162 1.99 54.36 51.85
C THR A 162 2.30 54.77 50.41
N ARG A 163 3.07 55.84 50.18
CA ARG A 163 3.50 56.22 48.81
C ARG A 163 4.35 55.15 48.13
N HIS A 164 5.25 54.53 48.88
CA HIS A 164 6.07 53.44 48.34
C HIS A 164 5.20 52.21 47.99
N ALA A 165 4.24 51.87 48.85
CA ALA A 165 3.30 50.77 48.60
C ALA A 165 2.42 51.06 47.38
N GLU A 166 1.91 52.29 47.23
CA GLU A 166 1.15 52.73 46.05
C GLU A 166 2.00 52.64 44.77
N ALA A 167 3.24 53.11 44.79
CA ALA A 167 4.14 53.03 43.63
C ALA A 167 4.49 51.58 43.25
N VAL A 168 4.70 50.71 44.23
CA VAL A 168 4.95 49.28 43.98
C VAL A 168 3.70 48.60 43.42
N GLN A 169 2.52 48.95 43.92
CA GLN A 169 1.25 48.42 43.41
C GLN A 169 1.00 48.86 41.96
N GLU A 170 1.22 50.13 41.65
CA GLU A 170 1.08 50.66 40.27
C GLU A 170 2.07 49.97 39.31
N GLU A 171 3.32 49.76 39.73
CA GLU A 171 4.31 49.04 38.93
C GLU A 171 3.92 47.57 38.71
N ALA A 172 3.42 46.89 39.75
CA ALA A 172 2.93 45.52 39.66
C ALA A 172 1.73 45.39 38.72
N ASP A 173 0.77 46.32 38.80
CA ASP A 173 -0.41 46.36 37.92
C ASP A 173 0.00 46.60 36.46
N ARG A 174 0.97 47.50 36.23
CA ARG A 174 1.53 47.76 34.89
C ARG A 174 2.23 46.53 34.31
N GLN A 175 3.03 45.84 35.13
CA GLN A 175 3.69 44.59 34.70
C GLN A 175 2.67 43.49 34.39
N GLN A 176 1.64 43.34 35.22
CA GLN A 176 0.57 42.37 34.97
C GLN A 176 -0.19 42.68 33.68
N LEU A 177 -0.49 43.94 33.41
CA LEU A 177 -1.15 44.35 32.17
C LEU A 177 -0.28 44.09 30.93
N ASN A 178 1.03 44.34 31.02
CA ASN A 178 1.96 44.03 29.93
C ASN A 178 2.11 42.52 29.69
N LEU A 179 2.15 41.71 30.75
CA LEU A 179 2.17 40.26 30.65
C LEU A 179 0.91 39.73 29.95
N ARG A 180 -0.27 40.20 30.35
CA ARG A 180 -1.53 39.80 29.70
C ARG A 180 -1.56 40.16 28.21
N LYS A 181 -1.06 41.34 27.84
CA LYS A 181 -0.95 41.74 26.42
C LYS A 181 0.00 40.83 25.64
N LEU A 182 1.14 40.47 26.23
CA LEU A 182 2.09 39.56 25.60
C LEU A 182 1.49 38.16 25.41
N GLU A 183 0.80 37.63 26.42
CA GLU A 183 0.09 36.36 26.36
C GLU A 183 -0.99 36.37 25.26
N GLU A 184 -1.75 37.46 25.13
CA GLU A 184 -2.76 37.63 24.09
C GLU A 184 -2.13 37.66 22.69
N GLU A 185 -1.04 38.43 22.50
CA GLU A 185 -0.32 38.47 21.23
C GLU A 185 0.25 37.11 20.83
N ASP A 186 0.80 36.37 21.79
CA ASP A 186 1.36 35.04 21.54
C ASP A 186 0.26 34.00 21.26
N ALA A 187 -0.88 34.09 21.93
CA ALA A 187 -2.06 33.28 21.62
C ALA A 187 -2.56 33.56 20.19
N ILE A 188 -2.63 34.83 19.78
CA ILE A 188 -3.01 35.21 18.40
C ILE A 188 -2.01 34.68 17.38
N LYS A 189 -0.69 34.78 17.65
CA LYS A 189 0.34 34.22 16.77
C LYS A 189 0.22 32.70 16.65
N ALA A 190 -0.01 32.01 17.77
CA ALA A 190 -0.19 30.56 17.79
C ALA A 190 -1.41 30.13 16.97
N LEU A 191 -2.55 30.81 17.12
CA LEU A 191 -3.76 30.56 16.34
C LEU A 191 -3.53 30.80 14.84
N ARG A 192 -2.86 31.89 14.47
CA ARG A 192 -2.52 32.18 13.05
C ARG A 192 -1.62 31.12 12.46
N LYS A 193 -0.64 30.63 13.22
CA LYS A 193 0.27 29.56 12.77
C LYS A 193 -0.46 28.23 12.61
N ALA A 194 -1.35 27.88 13.55
CA ALA A 194 -2.17 26.68 13.44
C ALA A 194 -3.08 26.73 12.21
N HIS A 195 -3.75 27.87 11.99
CA HIS A 195 -4.61 28.08 10.82
C HIS A 195 -3.82 28.02 9.50
N SER A 196 -2.63 28.61 9.43
CA SER A 196 -1.81 28.53 8.20
C SER A 196 -1.31 27.12 7.91
N GLN A 197 -0.96 26.35 8.95
CA GLN A 197 -0.59 24.94 8.81
C GLN A 197 -1.77 24.08 8.32
N GLU A 198 -2.97 24.30 8.86
CA GLU A 198 -4.17 23.59 8.44
C GLU A 198 -4.52 23.88 6.98
N LEU A 199 -4.44 25.15 6.55
CA LEU A 199 -4.64 25.53 5.15
C LEU A 199 -3.62 24.85 4.23
N ALA A 200 -2.33 24.91 4.57
CA ALA A 200 -1.28 24.29 3.77
C ALA A 200 -1.46 22.77 3.67
N MET A 201 -1.83 22.10 4.77
CA MET A 201 -2.12 20.68 4.77
C MET A 201 -3.36 20.34 3.91
N SER A 202 -4.42 21.15 4.00
CA SER A 202 -5.63 20.99 3.19
C SER A 202 -5.33 21.13 1.69
N GLU A 203 -4.52 22.12 1.31
CA GLU A 203 -4.09 22.35 -0.07
C GLU A 203 -3.22 21.21 -0.61
N ASP A 204 -2.24 20.74 0.17
CA ASP A 204 -1.40 19.60 -0.21
C ASP A 204 -2.24 18.32 -0.39
N MET A 205 -3.18 18.06 0.51
CA MET A 205 -4.09 16.92 0.40
C MET A 205 -4.98 17.01 -0.84
N LYS A 206 -5.50 18.20 -1.16
CA LYS A 206 -6.25 18.44 -2.42
C LYS A 206 -5.37 18.17 -3.63
N GLN A 207 -4.13 18.67 -3.64
CA GLN A 207 -3.21 18.46 -4.75
C GLN A 207 -2.86 16.98 -4.94
N LYS A 208 -2.59 16.25 -3.84
CA LYS A 208 -2.37 14.80 -3.86
C LYS A 208 -3.58 14.05 -4.41
N HIS A 209 -4.78 14.42 -3.99
CA HIS A 209 -6.01 13.81 -4.50
C HIS A 209 -6.19 14.05 -6.02
N LEU A 210 -5.92 15.27 -6.51
CA LEU A 210 -5.97 15.58 -7.93
C LEU A 210 -4.95 14.77 -8.74
N LYS A 211 -3.71 14.66 -8.24
CA LYS A 211 -2.66 13.83 -8.86
C LYS A 211 -3.08 12.35 -8.93
N LEU A 212 -3.66 11.83 -7.86
CA LEU A 212 -4.13 10.44 -7.81
C LEU A 212 -5.28 10.20 -8.80
N LYS A 213 -6.24 11.13 -8.88
CA LYS A 213 -7.34 11.06 -9.85
C LYS A 213 -6.83 11.05 -11.30
N GLU A 214 -5.86 11.90 -11.59
CA GLU A 214 -5.24 11.96 -12.91
C GLU A 214 -4.46 10.68 -13.23
N HIS A 215 -3.72 10.12 -12.27
CA HIS A 215 -3.04 8.84 -12.44
C HIS A 215 -4.03 7.70 -12.72
N HIS A 216 -5.15 7.62 -12.00
CA HIS A 216 -6.19 6.63 -12.28
C HIS A 216 -6.81 6.81 -13.67
N ARG A 217 -7.04 8.06 -14.09
CA ARG A 217 -7.54 8.37 -15.45
C ARG A 217 -6.56 7.89 -16.52
N GLN A 218 -5.27 8.18 -16.35
CA GLN A 218 -4.22 7.74 -17.28
C GLN A 218 -4.08 6.22 -17.31
N TYR A 219 -4.14 5.57 -16.14
CA TYR A 219 -4.09 4.12 -16.04
C TYR A 219 -5.28 3.47 -16.75
N ALA A 220 -6.51 3.97 -16.52
CA ALA A 220 -7.70 3.48 -17.19
C ALA A 220 -7.63 3.66 -18.71
N LYS A 221 -7.12 4.81 -19.20
CA LYS A 221 -6.91 5.06 -20.63
C LYS A 221 -5.94 4.03 -21.22
N ARG A 222 -4.78 3.83 -20.59
CA ARG A 222 -3.76 2.87 -21.04
C ARG A 222 -4.29 1.44 -21.03
N LEU A 223 -5.06 1.09 -20.01
CA LEU A 223 -5.68 -0.23 -19.93
C LEU A 223 -6.67 -0.43 -21.08
N GLY A 224 -7.52 0.56 -21.37
CA GLY A 224 -8.42 0.53 -22.52
C GLY A 224 -7.69 0.36 -23.84
N GLU A 225 -6.62 1.13 -24.07
CA GLU A 225 -5.77 1.01 -25.26
C GLU A 225 -5.17 -0.39 -25.39
N LYS A 226 -4.67 -0.98 -24.29
CA LYS A 226 -4.13 -2.35 -24.30
C LYS A 226 -5.18 -3.42 -24.55
N MET A 227 -6.40 -3.24 -24.03
CA MET A 227 -7.51 -4.15 -24.30
C MET A 227 -7.88 -4.10 -25.78
N GLN A 228 -8.01 -2.90 -26.35
CA GLN A 228 -8.28 -2.73 -27.77
C GLN A 228 -7.17 -3.34 -28.64
N GLU A 229 -5.89 -3.11 -28.32
CA GLU A 229 -4.76 -3.71 -29.04
C GLU A 229 -4.80 -5.25 -28.97
N ALA A 230 -5.16 -5.82 -27.81
CA ALA A 230 -5.30 -7.26 -27.65
C ALA A 230 -6.45 -7.83 -28.49
N ASP A 231 -7.59 -7.14 -28.55
CA ASP A 231 -8.73 -7.52 -29.37
C ASP A 231 -8.42 -7.43 -30.87
N GLU A 232 -7.72 -6.37 -31.30
CA GLU A 232 -7.26 -6.21 -32.68
C GLU A 232 -6.26 -7.32 -33.08
N LYS A 233 -5.32 -7.67 -32.20
CA LYS A 233 -4.39 -8.78 -32.44
C LYS A 233 -5.12 -10.11 -32.54
N ARG A 234 -6.08 -10.37 -31.64
CA ARG A 234 -6.90 -11.59 -31.67
C ARG A 234 -7.69 -11.68 -32.97
N LEU A 235 -8.30 -10.58 -33.41
CA LEU A 235 -9.04 -10.53 -34.66
C LEU A 235 -8.13 -10.78 -35.87
N ALA A 236 -6.96 -10.16 -35.89
CA ALA A 236 -5.97 -10.36 -36.95
C ALA A 236 -5.43 -11.79 -36.99
N GLU A 237 -5.27 -12.45 -35.84
CA GLU A 237 -4.87 -13.85 -35.76
C GLU A 237 -5.99 -14.78 -36.27
N LEU A 238 -7.24 -14.51 -35.88
CA LEU A 238 -8.39 -15.26 -36.36
C LEU A 238 -8.57 -15.12 -37.87
N GLU A 239 -8.40 -13.93 -38.44
CA GLU A 239 -8.48 -13.74 -39.89
C GLU A 239 -7.31 -14.43 -40.62
N ARG A 240 -6.09 -14.39 -40.07
CA ARG A 240 -4.96 -15.17 -40.63
C ARG A 240 -5.22 -16.67 -40.56
N GLU A 241 -5.79 -17.17 -39.46
CA GLU A 241 -6.13 -18.59 -39.35
C GLU A 241 -7.22 -18.97 -40.35
N LYS A 242 -8.24 -18.12 -40.52
CA LYS A 242 -9.27 -18.30 -41.53
C LYS A 242 -8.68 -18.34 -42.94
N GLN A 243 -7.82 -17.39 -43.29
CA GLN A 243 -7.12 -17.39 -44.59
C GLN A 243 -6.29 -18.66 -44.79
N ARG A 244 -5.52 -19.09 -43.78
CA ARG A 244 -4.78 -20.36 -43.85
C ARG A 244 -5.68 -21.56 -44.07
N ARG A 245 -6.86 -21.60 -43.43
CA ARG A 245 -7.85 -22.67 -43.65
C ARG A 245 -8.45 -22.62 -45.05
N GLU A 246 -8.79 -21.44 -45.56
CA GLU A 246 -9.31 -21.28 -46.92
C GLU A 246 -8.29 -21.67 -47.99
N GLU A 247 -7.01 -21.34 -47.78
CA GLU A 247 -5.91 -21.78 -48.66
C GLU A 247 -5.70 -23.30 -48.58
N PHE A 248 -5.79 -23.87 -47.37
CA PHE A 248 -5.68 -25.31 -47.15
C PHE A 248 -6.80 -26.08 -47.85
N GLU A 249 -8.05 -25.64 -47.70
CA GLU A 249 -9.21 -26.23 -48.37
C GLU A 249 -9.08 -26.15 -49.90
N ARG A 250 -8.75 -24.97 -50.44
CA ARG A 250 -8.51 -24.80 -51.89
C ARG A 250 -7.45 -25.77 -52.41
N LEU A 251 -6.43 -26.06 -51.61
CA LEU A 251 -5.40 -27.00 -52.02
C LEU A 251 -5.89 -28.44 -52.01
N ILE A 252 -6.66 -28.84 -50.99
CA ILE A 252 -7.29 -30.16 -50.96
C ILE A 252 -8.19 -30.33 -52.18
N ASP A 253 -8.99 -29.32 -52.52
CA ASP A 253 -9.86 -29.36 -53.69
C ASP A 253 -9.05 -29.60 -54.97
N ASN A 254 -7.89 -28.94 -55.12
CA ASN A 254 -6.98 -29.16 -56.24
C ASN A 254 -6.40 -30.59 -56.25
N MET A 255 -6.01 -31.13 -55.10
CA MET A 255 -5.50 -32.50 -55.00
C MET A 255 -6.58 -33.54 -55.33
N VAL A 256 -7.82 -33.31 -54.90
CA VAL A 256 -8.96 -34.17 -55.21
C VAL A 256 -9.30 -34.11 -56.70
N ALA A 257 -9.23 -32.92 -57.32
CA ALA A 257 -9.37 -32.79 -58.76
C ALA A 257 -8.29 -33.59 -59.52
N ALA A 258 -7.03 -33.49 -59.09
CA ALA A 258 -5.92 -34.28 -59.66
C ALA A 258 -6.13 -35.80 -59.49
N GLN A 259 -6.64 -36.24 -58.34
CA GLN A 259 -7.03 -37.64 -58.12
C GLN A 259 -8.12 -38.10 -59.09
N SER A 260 -9.12 -37.25 -59.35
CA SER A 260 -10.18 -37.56 -60.31
C SER A 260 -9.65 -37.69 -61.74
N GLU A 261 -8.68 -36.85 -62.14
CA GLU A 261 -7.99 -36.97 -63.42
C GLU A 261 -7.25 -38.31 -63.54
N LEU A 262 -6.51 -38.70 -62.49
CA LEU A 262 -5.85 -40.02 -62.43
C LEU A 262 -6.81 -41.19 -62.57
N ALA A 263 -7.99 -41.12 -61.95
CA ALA A 263 -9.02 -42.15 -62.07
C ALA A 263 -9.57 -42.23 -63.51
N ILE A 264 -9.76 -41.09 -64.18
CA ILE A 264 -10.16 -41.03 -65.59
C ILE A 264 -9.06 -41.63 -66.48
N LEU A 265 -7.80 -41.27 -66.28
CA LEU A 265 -6.67 -41.82 -67.02
C LEU A 265 -6.57 -43.35 -66.83
N GLN A 266 -6.75 -43.84 -65.60
CA GLN A 266 -6.77 -45.27 -65.31
C GLN A 266 -7.90 -45.98 -66.05
N GLN A 267 -9.09 -45.38 -66.10
CA GLN A 267 -10.22 -45.92 -66.84
C GLN A 267 -9.94 -45.92 -68.35
N GLN A 268 -9.37 -44.85 -68.91
CA GLN A 268 -8.99 -44.77 -70.32
C GLN A 268 -7.97 -45.84 -70.69
N VAL A 269 -6.95 -46.07 -69.86
CA VAL A 269 -6.00 -47.18 -70.06
C VAL A 269 -6.74 -48.53 -70.09
N ALA A 270 -7.67 -48.76 -69.16
CA ALA A 270 -8.45 -50.00 -69.13
C ALA A 270 -9.34 -50.15 -70.38
N ASP A 271 -10.00 -49.09 -70.82
CA ASP A 271 -10.88 -49.09 -72.00
C ASP A 271 -10.10 -49.30 -73.31
N LEU A 272 -8.91 -48.69 -73.44
CA LEU A 272 -8.00 -48.91 -74.57
C LEU A 272 -7.54 -50.38 -74.63
N LEU A 273 -7.22 -50.98 -73.49
CA LEU A 273 -6.82 -52.39 -73.43
C LEU A 273 -7.99 -53.32 -73.78
N ASN A 274 -9.21 -53.00 -73.33
CA ASN A 274 -10.41 -53.79 -73.63
C ASN A 274 -10.87 -53.68 -75.10
N SER A 275 -10.60 -52.55 -75.76
CA SER A 275 -10.96 -52.32 -77.16
C SER A 275 -9.92 -52.87 -78.15
N CYS A 276 -8.78 -53.36 -77.67
CA CYS A 276 -7.75 -53.97 -78.50
C CYS A 276 -8.24 -55.28 -79.15
N LEU A 277 -8.34 -55.30 -80.48
CA LEU A 277 -8.87 -56.43 -81.29
C LEU A 277 -8.02 -57.72 -81.24
N ARG A 278 -6.80 -57.68 -80.70
CA ARG A 278 -5.90 -58.84 -80.55
C ARG A 278 -5.30 -58.94 -79.13
N PRO A 279 -6.09 -59.39 -78.13
CA PRO A 279 -5.62 -59.51 -76.75
C PRO A 279 -4.48 -60.52 -76.55
N LEU A 280 -4.24 -61.43 -77.50
CA LEU A 280 -3.11 -62.37 -77.50
C LEU A 280 -1.75 -61.69 -77.76
N ASN A 281 -1.75 -60.46 -78.30
CA ASN A 281 -0.54 -59.66 -78.53
C ASN A 281 -0.32 -58.57 -77.46
N LEU A 282 -1.14 -58.51 -76.42
CA LEU A 282 -0.87 -57.62 -75.29
C LEU A 282 0.46 -58.04 -74.67
N THR A 283 1.47 -57.21 -74.85
CA THR A 283 2.80 -57.45 -74.27
C THR A 283 2.70 -57.38 -72.74
N GLU A 284 3.59 -58.10 -72.05
CA GLU A 284 3.72 -58.02 -70.58
C GLU A 284 3.86 -56.55 -70.10
N ASN A 285 4.46 -55.69 -70.94
CA ASN A 285 4.58 -54.25 -70.72
C ASN A 285 3.23 -53.54 -70.56
N MET A 286 2.20 -53.90 -71.34
CA MET A 286 0.88 -53.26 -71.22
C MET A 286 0.18 -53.63 -69.91
N ARG A 287 0.27 -54.89 -69.49
CA ARG A 287 -0.25 -55.35 -68.19
C ARG A 287 0.50 -54.68 -67.03
N ASN A 288 1.81 -54.48 -67.18
CA ASN A 288 2.63 -53.74 -66.22
C ASN A 288 2.21 -52.26 -66.14
N CYS A 289 1.87 -51.61 -67.26
CA CYS A 289 1.37 -50.23 -67.27
C CYS A 289 0.05 -50.08 -66.50
N THR A 290 -0.90 -51.03 -66.65
CA THR A 290 -2.15 -51.02 -65.87
C THR A 290 -1.89 -51.18 -64.38
N GLY A 291 -0.96 -52.08 -64.01
CA GLY A 291 -0.55 -52.28 -62.62
C GLY A 291 0.12 -51.04 -62.02
N LEU A 292 1.00 -50.38 -62.78
CA LEU A 292 1.64 -49.12 -62.37
C LEU A 292 0.63 -47.98 -62.23
N MET A 293 -0.34 -47.85 -63.14
CA MET A 293 -1.43 -46.88 -63.01
C MET A 293 -2.24 -47.09 -61.72
N GLY A 294 -2.58 -48.34 -61.38
CA GLY A 294 -3.26 -48.66 -60.14
C GLY A 294 -2.43 -48.31 -58.88
N GLN A 295 -1.11 -48.54 -58.92
CA GLN A 295 -0.20 -48.15 -57.85
C GLN A 295 -0.08 -46.62 -57.70
N ILE A 296 0.01 -45.89 -58.81
CA ILE A 296 0.04 -44.42 -58.83
C ILE A 296 -1.24 -43.85 -58.22
N HIS A 297 -2.41 -44.35 -58.63
CA HIS A 297 -3.70 -43.92 -58.08
C HIS A 297 -3.82 -44.22 -56.57
N ALA A 298 -3.44 -45.41 -56.13
CA ALA A 298 -3.46 -45.79 -54.71
C ALA A 298 -2.52 -44.90 -53.86
N LYS A 299 -1.34 -44.58 -54.40
CA LYS A 299 -0.36 -43.70 -53.75
C LYS A 299 -0.87 -42.26 -53.65
N ALA A 300 -1.47 -41.72 -54.72
CA ALA A 300 -2.09 -40.40 -54.72
C ALA A 300 -3.22 -40.30 -53.67
N THR A 301 -4.08 -41.33 -53.61
CA THR A 301 -5.17 -41.42 -52.62
C THR A 301 -4.63 -41.41 -51.18
N THR A 302 -3.57 -42.19 -50.92
CA THR A 302 -2.94 -42.25 -49.59
C THR A 302 -2.34 -40.91 -49.18
N ILE A 303 -1.69 -40.19 -50.11
CA ILE A 303 -1.12 -38.86 -49.86
C ILE A 303 -2.22 -37.86 -49.52
N ILE A 304 -3.34 -37.88 -50.24
CA ILE A 304 -4.48 -36.99 -49.99
C ILE A 304 -5.09 -37.24 -48.60
N ASP A 305 -5.27 -38.50 -48.22
CA ASP A 305 -5.79 -38.87 -46.89
C ASP A 305 -4.81 -38.53 -45.77
N GLU A 306 -3.51 -38.55 -46.03
CA GLU A 306 -2.50 -38.10 -45.08
C GLU A 306 -2.49 -36.58 -44.93
N VAL A 307 -2.65 -35.82 -46.02
CA VAL A 307 -2.77 -34.35 -45.98
C VAL A 307 -4.03 -33.93 -45.22
N ARG A 308 -5.16 -34.60 -45.45
CA ARG A 308 -6.42 -34.38 -44.70
C ARG A 308 -6.27 -34.62 -43.20
N ARG A 309 -5.51 -35.64 -42.80
CA ARG A 309 -5.33 -36.01 -41.38
C ARG A 309 -4.27 -35.18 -40.67
N SER A 310 -3.18 -34.86 -41.34
CA SER A 310 -2.01 -34.21 -40.73
C SER A 310 -2.05 -32.68 -40.84
N GLY A 311 -2.79 -32.12 -41.79
CA GLY A 311 -2.75 -30.69 -42.08
C GLY A 311 -1.42 -30.22 -42.70
N VAL A 312 -0.49 -31.14 -42.97
CA VAL A 312 0.85 -30.81 -43.50
C VAL A 312 0.83 -30.93 -45.01
N ILE A 313 0.78 -29.76 -45.65
CA ILE A 313 0.64 -29.64 -47.10
C ILE A 313 1.98 -29.72 -47.82
N GLY A 314 3.03 -29.04 -47.32
CA GLY A 314 4.40 -29.04 -47.84
C GLY A 314 4.58 -29.38 -49.34
N SER A 315 5.47 -30.31 -49.64
CA SER A 315 5.75 -30.84 -50.98
C SER A 315 4.68 -31.80 -51.52
N ARG A 316 3.61 -32.08 -50.76
CA ARG A 316 2.67 -33.18 -51.03
C ARG A 316 1.79 -32.93 -52.25
N LEU A 317 1.44 -31.68 -52.55
CA LEU A 317 0.74 -31.34 -53.80
C LEU A 317 1.62 -31.64 -55.01
N GLN A 318 2.91 -31.29 -54.95
CA GLN A 318 3.85 -31.58 -56.02
C GLN A 318 3.97 -33.09 -56.24
N ASP A 319 4.04 -33.87 -55.16
CA ASP A 319 4.07 -35.33 -55.24
C ASP A 319 2.84 -35.91 -55.97
N VAL A 320 1.64 -35.35 -55.75
CA VAL A 320 0.42 -35.76 -56.47
C VAL A 320 0.45 -35.30 -57.92
N SER A 321 0.93 -34.09 -58.20
CA SER A 321 1.08 -33.59 -59.58
C SER A 321 2.06 -34.44 -60.39
N ASP A 322 3.19 -34.82 -59.81
CA ASP A 322 4.19 -35.67 -60.46
C ASP A 322 3.62 -37.09 -60.71
N LEU A 323 2.79 -37.60 -59.80
CA LEU A 323 2.06 -38.84 -60.00
C LEU A 323 1.06 -38.75 -61.17
N CYS A 324 0.34 -37.64 -61.31
CA CYS A 324 -0.51 -37.39 -62.48
C CYS A 324 0.28 -37.36 -63.78
N GLU A 325 1.42 -36.67 -63.82
CA GLU A 325 2.31 -36.62 -64.99
C GLU A 325 2.81 -38.01 -65.39
N ASN A 326 3.23 -38.82 -64.41
CA ASN A 326 3.61 -40.20 -64.64
C ASN A 326 2.46 -41.04 -65.19
N GLY A 327 1.23 -40.81 -64.72
CA GLY A 327 0.04 -41.44 -65.25
C GLY A 327 -0.24 -41.08 -66.71
N ARG A 328 -0.11 -39.80 -67.08
CA ARG A 328 -0.25 -39.35 -68.49
C ARG A 328 0.82 -39.95 -69.40
N ASN A 329 2.06 -40.04 -68.92
CA ASN A 329 3.15 -40.69 -69.66
C ASN A 329 2.85 -42.18 -69.92
N LEU A 330 2.31 -42.89 -68.92
CA LEU A 330 1.89 -44.29 -69.09
C LEU A 330 0.74 -44.44 -70.08
N LEU A 331 -0.26 -43.56 -70.04
CA LEU A 331 -1.34 -43.55 -71.02
C LEU A 331 -0.79 -43.34 -72.44
N SER A 332 0.11 -42.39 -72.64
CA SER A 332 0.72 -42.15 -73.96
C SER A 332 1.49 -43.36 -74.49
N ILE A 333 2.20 -44.10 -73.64
CA ILE A 333 2.88 -45.35 -74.02
C ILE A 333 1.85 -46.40 -74.46
N VAL A 334 0.73 -46.53 -73.73
CA VAL A 334 -0.35 -47.46 -74.05
C VAL A 334 -1.02 -47.08 -75.37
N GLU A 335 -1.32 -45.80 -75.60
CA GLU A 335 -1.90 -45.30 -76.85
C GLU A 335 -1.02 -45.59 -78.06
N ASN A 336 0.30 -45.34 -77.95
CA ASN A 336 1.26 -45.60 -79.03
C ASN A 336 1.38 -47.09 -79.38
N GLN A 337 1.18 -48.00 -78.42
CA GLN A 337 1.27 -49.46 -78.65
C GLN A 337 -0.04 -50.11 -79.11
N VAL A 338 -1.19 -49.47 -78.87
CA VAL A 338 -2.52 -49.95 -79.32
C VAL A 338 -2.90 -49.37 -80.68
N GLY A 339 -2.35 -48.20 -81.03
CA GLY A 339 -2.59 -47.53 -82.31
C GLY A 339 -1.81 -48.07 -83.51
N GLU A 340 -0.77 -48.87 -83.27
CA GLU A 340 -0.06 -49.69 -84.28
C GLU A 340 -0.72 -51.06 -84.46
#